data_AF-A0A8S2Z612-F1
#
_entry.id   AF-A0A8S2Z612-F1
#
_cell.length_a   1.000
_cell.length_b   1.000
_cell.length_c   1.000
_cell.angle_alpha   90.00
_cell.angle_beta   90.00
_cell.angle_gamma   90.00
#
_symmetry.space_group_name_H-M   'P 1'
#
loop_
_entity.id
_entity.type
_entity.pdbx_description
1 polymer ?
#
loop_
_entity_poly.entity_id
_entity_poly.type
_entity_poly.pdbx_seq_one_letter_code
_entity_poly.pdbx_strand_id
1 'polypeptide(L)'
;EEKDVDDGSVSRLLTYNEVKSNVFLFMVAGYETTSSALAYCTYVLANHFDIQRKLQEEIDQYIGESEQQSPDYDIVNRMGYMDLFIKEVLRMYPVAVATHTRRCINETNVCGYKIMKGIE
;
A
#
# COMPACT_ATOMS: atom_id res chain seq x y z
N GLU A 1 40.12 6.69 26.09
CA GLU A 1 39.28 7.84 25.69
C GLU A 1 38.74 7.54 24.30
N GLU A 2 37.59 6.89 24.23
CA GLU A 2 36.77 6.89 23.02
C GLU A 2 35.70 7.96 23.22
N LYS A 3 35.64 8.91 22.29
CA LYS A 3 34.70 10.02 22.33
C LYS A 3 33.35 9.52 21.83
N ASP A 4 32.35 9.57 22.70
CA ASP A 4 30.94 9.45 22.31
C ASP A 4 30.59 10.55 21.30
N VAL A 5 30.26 10.14 20.08
CA VAL A 5 29.68 11.01 19.05
C VAL A 5 28.19 11.11 19.36
N ASP A 6 27.73 12.29 19.75
CA ASP A 6 26.31 12.64 19.90
C ASP A 6 25.67 12.74 18.50
N ASP A 7 25.26 11.59 17.96
CA ASP A 7 24.47 11.48 16.73
C ASP A 7 23.01 11.23 17.09
N GLY A 8 22.26 12.31 17.36
CA GLY A 8 20.79 12.36 17.32
C GLY A 8 20.03 11.15 17.88
N SER A 9 20.51 10.60 19.00
CA SER A 9 20.29 9.20 19.37
C SER A 9 18.81 8.81 19.49
N VAL A 10 18.45 7.68 18.88
CA VAL A 10 17.17 6.99 19.12
C VAL A 10 17.09 6.66 20.62
N SER A 11 16.37 7.50 21.38
CA SER A 11 16.42 7.50 22.86
C SER A 11 15.86 6.25 23.54
N ARG A 12 15.27 5.31 22.79
CA ARG A 12 14.62 4.11 23.33
C ARG A 12 14.67 2.94 22.35
N LEU A 13 15.16 1.80 22.83
CA LEU A 13 15.03 0.51 22.16
C LEU A 13 13.60 -0.04 22.30
N LEU A 14 13.15 -0.79 21.30
CA LEU A 14 11.85 -1.48 21.35
C LEU A 14 11.88 -2.59 22.40
N THR A 15 10.84 -2.67 23.21
CA THR A 15 10.64 -3.79 24.12
C THR A 15 10.25 -5.05 23.35
N TYR A 16 10.47 -6.23 23.93
CA TYR A 16 10.05 -7.50 23.33
C TYR A 16 8.56 -7.51 22.95
N ASN A 17 7.71 -6.95 23.82
CA ASN A 17 6.27 -6.88 23.57
C ASN A 17 5.95 -5.97 22.38
N GLU A 18 6.62 -4.83 22.24
CA GLU A 18 6.42 -3.94 21.08
C GLU A 18 6.89 -4.57 19.79
N VAL A 19 8.04 -5.26 19.80
CA VAL A 19 8.52 -6.02 18.63
C VAL A 19 7.48 -7.07 18.25
N LYS A 20 7.01 -7.87 19.21
CA LYS A 20 5.98 -8.91 18.98
C LYS A 20 4.68 -8.32 18.43
N SER A 21 4.20 -7.23 19.01
CA SER A 21 2.99 -6.54 18.56
C SER A 21 3.13 -5.97 17.15
N ASN A 22 4.28 -5.36 16.83
CA ASN A 22 4.55 -4.82 15.50
C ASN A 22 4.63 -5.93 14.44
N VAL A 23 5.28 -7.06 14.74
CA VAL A 23 5.34 -8.22 13.83
C VAL A 23 3.93 -8.73 13.52
N PHE A 24 3.08 -8.86 14.53
CA PHE A 24 1.69 -9.28 14.33
C PHE A 24 0.92 -8.27 13.47
N LEU A 25 1.06 -6.97 13.76
CA LEU A 25 0.43 -5.91 12.98
C LEU A 25 0.87 -5.94 11.51
N PHE A 26 2.16 -6.07 11.23
CA PHE A 26 2.67 -6.14 9.86
C PHE A 26 2.15 -7.35 9.10
N MET A 27 2.04 -8.51 9.77
CA MET A 27 1.49 -9.72 9.16
C MET A 27 0.03 -9.52 8.75
N VAL A 28 -0.81 -9.03 9.67
CA VAL A 28 -2.25 -8.81 9.38
C VAL A 28 -2.43 -7.72 8.33
N ALA A 29 -1.74 -6.58 8.48
CA ALA A 29 -1.86 -5.46 7.56
C ALA A 29 -1.39 -5.84 6.15
N GLY A 30 -0.29 -6.59 6.01
CA GLY A 30 0.21 -7.02 4.70
C GLY A 30 -0.63 -8.12 4.06
N TYR A 31 -1.18 -9.05 4.85
CA TYR A 31 -1.96 -10.16 4.34
C TYR A 31 -3.36 -9.73 3.90
N GLU A 32 -4.15 -9.15 4.80
CA GLU A 32 -5.57 -8.90 4.57
C GLU A 32 -5.81 -7.85 3.48
N THR A 33 -4.99 -6.80 3.44
CA THR A 33 -5.12 -5.73 2.44
C THR A 33 -4.78 -6.23 1.03
N THR A 34 -3.67 -6.98 0.89
CA THR A 34 -3.22 -7.50 -0.39
C THR A 34 -4.14 -8.62 -0.90
N SER A 35 -4.57 -9.54 -0.03
CA SER A 35 -5.49 -10.62 -0.42
C SER A 35 -6.83 -10.06 -0.89
N SER A 36 -7.37 -9.05 -0.18
CA SER A 36 -8.60 -8.36 -0.57
C SER A 36 -8.44 -7.62 -1.89
N ALA A 37 -7.32 -6.91 -2.10
CA ALA A 37 -7.06 -6.20 -3.35
C ALA A 37 -7.03 -7.16 -4.55
N LEU A 38 -6.32 -8.29 -4.41
CA LEU A 38 -6.25 -9.33 -5.45
C LEU A 38 -7.62 -9.98 -5.72
N ALA A 39 -8.42 -10.20 -4.68
CA ALA A 39 -9.78 -10.71 -4.83
C ALA A 39 -10.66 -9.75 -5.65
N TYR A 40 -10.61 -8.43 -5.36
CA TYR A 40 -11.32 -7.43 -6.14
C TYR A 40 -10.79 -7.31 -7.58
N CYS A 41 -9.47 -7.34 -7.78
CA CYS A 41 -8.89 -7.36 -9.13
C CYS A 41 -9.42 -8.55 -9.94
N THR A 42 -9.41 -9.74 -9.35
CA THR A 42 -9.91 -10.96 -10.00
C THR A 42 -11.40 -10.87 -10.30
N TYR A 43 -12.19 -10.34 -9.36
CA TYR A 43 -13.62 -10.09 -9.56
C TYR A 43 -13.88 -9.15 -10.73
N VAL A 44 -13.17 -8.03 -10.82
CA VAL A 44 -13.31 -7.06 -11.93
C VAL A 44 -12.93 -7.71 -13.26
N LEU A 45 -11.81 -8.43 -13.32
CA LEU A 45 -11.38 -9.12 -14.55
C LEU A 45 -12.38 -10.17 -15.01
N ALA A 46 -12.99 -10.92 -14.08
CA ALA A 46 -14.00 -11.92 -14.40
C ALA A 46 -15.31 -11.31 -14.96
N ASN A 47 -15.62 -10.05 -14.65
CA ASN A 47 -16.81 -9.36 -15.13
C ASN A 47 -16.55 -8.45 -16.35
N HIS A 48 -15.29 -8.16 -16.67
CA HIS A 48 -14.88 -7.25 -17.74
C HIS A 48 -13.82 -7.88 -18.65
N PHE A 49 -14.27 -8.79 -19.52
CA PHE A 49 -13.39 -9.53 -20.43
C PHE A 49 -12.59 -8.64 -21.40
N ASP A 50 -13.14 -7.50 -21.79
CA ASP A 50 -12.46 -6.51 -22.62
C ASP A 50 -11.25 -5.89 -21.92
N ILE A 51 -11.40 -5.54 -20.63
CA ILE A 51 -10.33 -5.04 -19.78
C ILE A 51 -9.28 -6.14 -19.56
N GLN A 52 -9.71 -7.37 -19.30
CA GLN A 52 -8.83 -8.51 -19.12
C GLN A 52 -7.94 -8.76 -20.34
N ARG A 53 -8.51 -8.77 -21.56
CA ARG A 53 -7.73 -8.92 -22.80
C ARG A 53 -6.73 -7.79 -22.97
N LYS A 54 -7.14 -6.55 -22.74
CA LYS A 54 -6.25 -5.39 -22.87
C LYS A 54 -5.07 -5.45 -21.88
N LEU A 55 -5.31 -5.93 -20.66
CA LEU A 55 -4.26 -6.14 -19.66
C LEU A 55 -3.30 -7.25 -20.11
N GLN A 56 -3.82 -8.36 -20.64
CA GLN A 56 -3.02 -9.45 -21.19
C GLN A 56 -2.16 -8.98 -22.38
N GLU A 57 -2.72 -8.19 -23.29
CA GLU A 57 -1.98 -7.61 -24.43
C GLU A 57 -0.79 -6.76 -23.95
N GLU A 58 -0.94 -5.95 -22.90
CA GLU A 58 0.18 -5.20 -22.32
C GLU A 58 1.22 -6.16 -21.70
N ILE A 59 0.79 -7.15 -20.93
CA ILE A 59 1.68 -8.12 -20.29
C ILE A 59 2.49 -8.89 -21.36
N ASP A 60 1.83 -9.34 -22.42
CA ASP A 60 2.44 -10.10 -23.51
C ASP A 60 3.45 -9.25 -24.31
N GLN A 61 3.22 -7.94 -24.45
CA GLN A 61 4.20 -7.03 -25.05
C GLN A 61 5.49 -6.97 -24.23
N TYR A 62 5.38 -6.81 -22.91
CA TYR A 62 6.54 -6.68 -22.04
C TYR A 62 7.27 -8.01 -21.76
N ILE A 63 6.54 -9.12 -21.64
CA ILE A 63 7.12 -10.43 -21.36
C ILE A 63 7.57 -11.13 -22.66
N GLY A 64 6.82 -10.99 -23.76
CA GLY A 64 7.14 -11.59 -25.05
C GLY A 64 8.39 -11.00 -25.73
N GLU A 65 8.74 -9.75 -25.38
CA GLU A 65 9.98 -9.09 -25.83
C GLU A 65 11.21 -9.48 -24.99
N SER A 66 11.03 -10.12 -23.83
CA SER A 66 12.11 -10.49 -22.92
C SER A 66 12.60 -11.92 -23.18
N GLU A 67 13.91 -12.14 -23.18
CA GLU A 67 14.49 -13.49 -23.13
C GLU A 67 14.20 -14.20 -21.79
N GLN A 68 13.75 -13.46 -20.77
CA GLN A 68 13.36 -13.99 -19.47
C GLN A 68 11.89 -14.39 -19.44
N GLN A 69 11.63 -15.65 -19.06
CA GLN A 69 10.28 -16.22 -18.91
C GLN A 69 9.49 -15.67 -17.71
N SER A 70 10.05 -14.73 -16.95
CA SER A 70 9.41 -14.18 -15.75
C SER A 70 9.62 -12.67 -15.67
N PRO A 71 8.58 -11.90 -15.34
CA PRO A 71 8.70 -10.45 -15.19
C PRO A 71 9.57 -10.13 -13.99
N ASP A 72 10.55 -9.25 -14.17
CA ASP A 72 11.28 -8.63 -13.07
C ASP A 72 10.60 -7.34 -12.60
N TYR A 73 11.17 -6.69 -11.59
CA TYR A 73 10.60 -5.48 -11.01
C TYR A 73 10.59 -4.29 -11.99
N ASP A 74 11.60 -4.20 -12.86
CA ASP A 74 11.73 -3.11 -13.82
C ASP A 74 10.71 -3.25 -14.96
N ILE A 75 10.43 -4.49 -15.38
CA ILE A 75 9.40 -4.81 -16.36
C ILE A 75 8.01 -4.46 -15.80
N VAL A 76 7.68 -4.89 -14.58
CA VAL A 76 6.37 -4.58 -13.96
C VAL A 76 6.16 -3.08 -13.82
N ASN A 77 7.18 -2.32 -13.42
CA ASN A 77 7.09 -0.86 -13.28
C ASN A 77 6.84 -0.13 -14.61
N ARG A 78 7.10 -0.75 -15.75
CA ARG A 78 6.84 -0.16 -17.07
C ARG A 78 5.42 -0.41 -17.56
N MET A 79 4.67 -1.34 -16.95
CA MET A 79 3.29 -1.66 -17.31
C MET A 79 2.33 -0.56 -16.85
N GLY A 80 2.14 0.45 -17.71
CA GLY A 80 1.33 1.62 -17.39
C GLY A 80 -0.16 1.32 -17.24
N TYR A 81 -0.70 0.44 -18.07
CA TYR A 81 -2.12 0.06 -18.01
C TYR A 81 -2.41 -0.83 -16.80
N MET A 82 -1.50 -1.73 -16.41
CA MET A 82 -1.56 -2.49 -15.16
C MET A 82 -1.67 -1.58 -13.92
N ASP A 83 -0.83 -0.55 -13.84
CA ASP A 83 -0.88 0.43 -12.74
C ASP A 83 -2.22 1.19 -12.71
N LEU A 84 -2.72 1.61 -13.87
CA LEU A 84 -4.04 2.25 -13.99
C LEU A 84 -5.17 1.31 -13.56
N PHE A 85 -5.10 0.03 -13.95
CA PHE A 85 -6.09 -0.98 -13.56
C PHE A 85 -6.13 -1.16 -12.04
N ILE A 86 -4.97 -1.38 -11.39
CA ILE A 86 -4.91 -1.55 -9.93
C ILE A 86 -5.44 -0.31 -9.21
N LYS A 87 -5.06 0.89 -9.68
CA LYS A 87 -5.57 2.16 -9.14
C LYS A 87 -7.09 2.26 -9.25
N GLU A 88 -7.66 1.88 -10.37
CA GLU A 88 -9.11 1.95 -10.58
C GLU A 88 -9.86 0.93 -9.72
N VAL A 89 -9.33 -0.29 -9.58
CA VAL A 89 -9.88 -1.29 -8.67
C VAL A 89 -9.86 -0.77 -7.24
N LEU A 90 -8.76 -0.21 -6.76
CA LEU A 90 -8.64 0.33 -5.40
C LEU A 90 -9.46 1.61 -5.18
N ARG A 91 -9.73 2.38 -6.24
CA ARG A 91 -10.64 3.52 -6.21
C ARG A 91 -12.09 3.07 -6.01
N MET A 92 -12.50 1.98 -6.67
CA MET A 92 -13.85 1.42 -6.54
C MET A 92 -14.02 0.57 -5.27
N TYR A 93 -13.00 -0.20 -4.92
CA TYR A 93 -12.96 -1.16 -3.81
C TYR A 93 -11.79 -0.87 -2.87
N PRO A 94 -11.88 0.18 -2.05
CA PRO A 94 -10.82 0.54 -1.11
C PRO A 94 -10.70 -0.50 0.03
N VAL A 95 -9.54 -1.15 0.14
CA VAL A 95 -9.28 -2.25 1.10
C VAL A 95 -9.01 -1.81 2.55
N ALA A 96 -8.87 -0.51 2.80
CA ALA A 96 -8.49 0.04 4.11
C ALA A 96 -9.41 1.19 4.57
N VAL A 97 -10.71 1.10 4.32
CA VAL A 97 -11.67 2.17 4.64
C VAL A 97 -11.76 2.50 6.13
N ALA A 98 -11.54 1.54 7.03
CA ALA A 98 -11.75 1.71 8.47
C ALA A 98 -10.52 2.20 9.25
N THR A 99 -9.34 2.31 8.64
CA THR A 99 -8.08 2.62 9.35
C THR A 99 -7.78 4.13 9.49
N HIS A 100 -8.70 4.99 9.02
CA HIS A 100 -8.45 6.43 8.85
C HIS A 100 -9.07 7.32 9.95
N THR A 101 -9.45 6.77 11.11
CA THR A 101 -9.91 7.61 12.22
C THR A 101 -8.76 8.50 12.69
N ARG A 102 -8.99 9.81 12.71
CA ARG A 102 -7.97 10.80 13.07
C ARG A 102 -8.41 11.52 14.33
N ARG A 103 -7.64 11.36 15.40
CA ARG A 103 -7.85 12.17 16.60
C ARG A 103 -7.08 13.48 16.51
N CYS A 104 -7.77 14.59 16.75
CA CYS A 104 -7.16 15.91 16.81
C CYS A 104 -6.30 16.06 18.09
N ILE A 105 -4.97 16.07 17.96
CA ILE A 105 -4.05 16.13 19.13
C ILE A 105 -4.00 17.55 19.72
N ASN A 106 -4.09 18.57 18.86
CA ASN A 106 -4.09 19.99 19.23
C ASN A 106 -5.13 20.73 18.40
N GLU A 107 -5.81 21.72 19.01
CA GLU A 107 -6.76 22.58 18.32
C GLU A 107 -6.12 23.18 17.05
N THR A 108 -6.83 23.10 15.93
CA THR A 108 -6.31 23.55 14.64
C THR A 108 -7.40 24.12 13.76
N ASN A 109 -7.00 24.80 12.69
CA ASN A 109 -7.89 25.28 11.64
C ASN A 109 -7.62 24.51 10.35
N VAL A 110 -8.66 23.86 9.80
CA VAL A 110 -8.60 23.17 8.52
C VAL A 110 -9.65 23.79 7.61
N CYS A 111 -9.20 24.42 6.52
CA CYS A 111 -10.08 25.05 5.53
C CYS A 111 -11.10 26.04 6.13
N GLY A 112 -10.72 26.79 7.16
CA GLY A 112 -11.60 27.74 7.86
C GLY A 112 -12.40 27.12 9.00
N TYR A 113 -12.44 25.79 9.13
CA TYR A 113 -13.12 25.10 10.22
C TYR A 113 -12.20 24.93 11.43
N LYS A 114 -12.69 25.39 12.58
CA LYS A 114 -12.01 25.20 13.86
C LYS A 114 -12.26 23.78 14.37
N ILE A 115 -11.22 22.95 14.41
CA ILE A 115 -11.27 21.58 14.93
C ILE A 115 -10.69 21.58 16.35
N MET A 116 -11.51 21.22 17.32
CA MET A 116 -11.09 21.18 18.73
C MET A 116 -10.25 19.93 19.01
N LYS A 117 -9.33 20.08 19.97
CA LYS A 117 -8.57 18.95 20.51
C LYS A 117 -9.51 17.85 21.02
N GLY A 118 -9.19 16.60 20.68
CA GLY A 118 -9.90 15.41 21.14
C GLY A 118 -11.05 14.94 20.26
N ILE A 119 -11.42 15.69 19.21
CA ILE A 119 -12.37 15.22 18.19
C ILE A 119 -11.75 14.06 17.40
N GLU A 120 -12.54 13.00 17.14
CA GLU A 120 -12.20 11.81 16.33
C GLU A 120 -12.94 11.78 14.99
#